data_AF-N2BRA6-F1
#
_entry.id   AF-N2BRA6-F1
#
_cell.length_a   1.000
_cell.length_b   1.000
_cell.length_c   1.000
_cell.angle_alpha   90.00
_cell.angle_beta   90.00
_cell.angle_gamma   90.00
#
_symmetry.space_group_name_H-M   'P 1'
#
loop_
_entity.id
_entity.type
_entity.pdbx_description
1 polymer ?
#
loop_
_entity_poly.entity_id
_entity_poly.type
_entity_poly.pdbx_seq_one_letter_code
_entity_poly.pdbx_strand_id
1 'polypeptide(L)'
;MRHSYSWGGGGLHIRELAKLVADMMTSGYIHPVTNKDITDSIAKRSIDFNRHIFSNQCKKQYVRYAAAPLIGGGVLINEVSQVFLYGLMSGVDEKGLGAFAWDILKAQGRKLNKAGVDLESDKENIKELDSVLQDLLPKIPLYKNLGII
;
A
#
# COMPACT_ATOMS: atom_id res chain seq x y z
N MET A 1 -6.87 -39.12 12.35
CA MET A 1 -5.67 -39.33 11.52
C MET A 1 -4.81 -38.07 11.58
N ARG A 2 -3.60 -38.17 12.15
CA ARG A 2 -2.64 -37.06 12.26
C ARG A 2 -1.84 -37.01 10.95
N HIS A 3 -1.87 -35.88 10.23
CA HIS A 3 -0.94 -35.64 9.12
C HIS A 3 0.45 -35.33 9.70
N SER A 4 1.28 -36.36 9.79
CA SER A 4 2.71 -36.23 10.08
C SER A 4 3.43 -35.70 8.85
N TYR A 5 3.87 -34.45 8.89
CA TYR A 5 4.88 -33.97 7.96
C TYR A 5 6.23 -34.52 8.41
N SER A 6 6.64 -35.64 7.80
CA SER A 6 8.02 -36.13 7.89
C SER A 6 8.90 -35.22 7.03
N TRP A 7 9.77 -34.45 7.65
CA TRP A 7 10.89 -33.80 6.94
C TRP A 7 11.98 -34.85 6.68
N GLY A 8 11.72 -35.72 5.70
CA GLY A 8 12.72 -36.60 5.12
C GLY A 8 13.58 -35.81 4.13
N GLY A 9 14.89 -36.07 4.10
CA GLY A 9 15.86 -35.37 3.26
C GLY A 9 15.68 -35.62 1.76
N GLY A 10 14.65 -35.02 1.16
CA GLY A 10 14.49 -34.86 -0.28
C GLY A 10 14.34 -33.37 -0.56
N GLY A 11 15.21 -32.81 -1.41
CA GLY A 11 15.08 -31.42 -1.85
C GLY A 11 13.73 -31.17 -2.52
N LEU A 12 13.26 -29.93 -2.48
CA LEU A 12 12.00 -29.52 -3.10
C LEU A 12 12.02 -29.89 -4.59
N HIS A 13 11.11 -30.73 -5.05
CA HIS A 13 11.07 -31.13 -6.46
C HIS A 13 10.51 -29.97 -7.29
N ILE A 14 10.97 -29.79 -8.54
CA ILE A 14 10.56 -28.67 -9.41
C ILE A 14 9.04 -28.52 -9.56
N ARG A 15 8.30 -29.63 -9.46
CA ARG A 15 6.83 -29.66 -9.50
C ARG A 15 6.20 -29.08 -8.24
N GLU A 16 6.79 -29.33 -7.07
CA GLU A 16 6.35 -28.77 -5.80
C GLU A 16 6.65 -27.27 -5.75
N LEU A 17 7.80 -26.86 -6.29
CA LEU A 17 8.16 -25.45 -6.43
C LEU A 17 7.19 -24.72 -7.36
N ALA A 18 6.88 -25.28 -8.53
CA ALA A 18 5.93 -24.68 -9.47
C ALA A 18 4.54 -24.51 -8.86
N LYS A 19 4.08 -25.51 -8.10
CA LYS A 19 2.79 -25.43 -7.38
C LYS A 19 2.82 -24.33 -6.32
N LEU A 20 3.87 -24.28 -5.49
CA LEU A 20 4.03 -23.24 -4.48
C LEU A 20 4.04 -21.84 -5.11
N VAL A 21 4.77 -21.66 -6.21
CA VAL A 21 4.80 -20.39 -6.95
C VAL A 21 3.42 -20.02 -7.47
N ALA A 22 2.66 -20.96 -8.03
CA ALA A 22 1.28 -20.72 -8.47
C ALA A 22 0.33 -20.36 -7.32
N ASP A 23 0.44 -21.05 -6.19
CA ASP A 23 -0.33 -20.78 -4.98
C ASP A 23 -0.02 -19.36 -4.46
N MET A 24 1.26 -19.00 -4.37
CA MET A 24 1.71 -17.67 -3.94
C MET A 24 1.31 -16.56 -4.92
N MET A 25 1.25 -16.82 -6.23
CA MET A 25 0.72 -15.87 -7.22
C MET A 25 -0.78 -15.66 -7.03
N THR A 26 -1.53 -16.75 -6.85
CA THR A 26 -2.99 -16.69 -6.71
C THR A 26 -3.41 -16.02 -5.40
N SER A 27 -2.63 -16.19 -4.34
CA SER A 27 -2.84 -15.50 -3.06
C SER A 27 -2.32 -14.06 -3.03
N GLY A 28 -1.68 -13.58 -4.10
CA GLY A 28 -1.14 -12.22 -4.20
C GLY A 28 0.13 -11.97 -3.39
N TYR A 29 0.85 -13.02 -2.97
CA TYR A 29 2.15 -12.87 -2.30
C TYR A 29 3.26 -12.51 -3.27
N ILE A 30 3.19 -13.01 -4.50
CA ILE A 30 4.12 -12.69 -5.58
C ILE A 30 3.35 -12.35 -6.84
N HIS A 31 3.95 -11.53 -7.69
CA HIS A 31 3.42 -11.23 -9.01
C HIS A 31 4.54 -11.39 -10.04
N PRO A 32 4.24 -11.89 -11.25
CA PRO A 32 5.20 -11.85 -12.32
C PRO A 32 5.54 -10.40 -12.66
N VAL A 33 6.81 -10.13 -12.94
CA VAL A 33 7.20 -8.87 -13.59
C VAL A 33 6.73 -8.96 -15.03
N THR A 34 5.70 -8.21 -15.39
CA THR A 34 5.12 -8.24 -16.74
C THR A 34 5.79 -7.24 -17.66
N ASN A 35 6.40 -6.19 -17.10
CA ASN A 35 7.16 -5.20 -17.84
C ASN A 35 8.46 -4.86 -17.12
N LYS A 36 9.55 -5.52 -17.50
CA LYS A 36 10.87 -5.29 -16.90
C LYS A 36 11.43 -3.91 -17.25
N ASP A 37 11.08 -3.40 -18.42
CA ASP A 37 11.54 -2.14 -18.96
C ASP A 37 10.39 -1.11 -18.88
N ILE A 38 10.01 -0.73 -17.65
CA ILE A 38 9.06 0.36 -17.45
C ILE A 38 9.69 1.62 -18.05
N THR A 39 9.18 2.03 -19.21
CA THR A 39 9.58 3.29 -19.83
C THR A 39 9.17 4.45 -18.94
N ASP A 40 9.94 5.55 -18.98
CA ASP A 40 9.60 6.77 -18.25
C ASP A 40 8.18 7.26 -18.54
N SER A 41 7.68 7.03 -19.76
CA SER A 41 6.31 7.37 -20.17
C SER A 41 5.25 6.54 -19.46
N ILE A 42 5.46 5.23 -19.26
CA ILE A 42 4.55 4.34 -18.54
C ILE A 42 4.60 4.67 -17.04
N ALA A 43 5.80 4.84 -16.49
CA ALA A 43 5.98 5.24 -15.09
C ALA A 43 5.25 6.56 -14.81
N LYS A 44 5.53 7.59 -15.62
CA LYS A 44 4.90 8.91 -15.48
C LYS A 44 3.38 8.84 -15.55
N ARG A 45 2.82 8.16 -16.56
CA ARG A 45 1.37 8.03 -16.69
C ARG A 45 0.73 7.30 -15.51
N SER A 46 1.41 6.30 -14.98
CA SER A 46 0.92 5.53 -13.81
C SER A 46 0.96 6.39 -12.55
N ILE A 47 2.04 7.13 -12.33
CA ILE A 47 2.18 8.10 -11.24
C ILE A 47 1.11 9.19 -11.33
N ASP A 48 0.87 9.76 -12.52
CA ASP A 48 -0.17 10.78 -12.73
C ASP A 48 -1.57 10.23 -12.46
N PHE A 49 -1.87 9.01 -12.93
CA PHE A 49 -3.13 8.32 -12.65
C PHE A 49 -3.30 8.07 -11.15
N ASN A 50 -2.29 7.52 -10.48
CA ASN A 50 -2.32 7.22 -9.05
C ASN A 50 -2.47 8.50 -8.22
N ARG A 51 -1.77 9.58 -8.58
CA ARG A 51 -1.94 10.89 -7.96
C ARG A 51 -3.39 11.35 -8.04
N HIS A 52 -4.03 11.19 -9.19
CA HIS A 52 -5.45 11.53 -9.35
C HIS A 52 -6.34 10.68 -8.43
N ILE A 53 -6.14 9.37 -8.39
CA ILE A 53 -6.87 8.46 -7.50
C ILE A 53 -6.69 8.85 -6.03
N PHE A 54 -5.46 9.11 -5.59
CA PHE A 54 -5.20 9.49 -4.20
C PHE A 54 -5.78 10.87 -3.87
N SER A 55 -5.79 11.81 -4.82
CA SER A 55 -6.46 13.10 -4.65
C SER A 55 -7.98 12.97 -4.48
N ASN A 56 -8.59 11.97 -5.12
CA ASN A 56 -10.01 11.66 -4.98
C ASN A 56 -10.32 11.04 -3.62
N GLN A 57 -9.39 10.24 -3.07
CA GLN A 57 -9.49 9.73 -1.70
C GLN A 57 -9.55 10.87 -0.66
N CYS A 58 -8.87 11.99 -0.93
CA CYS A 58 -8.96 13.21 -0.12
C CYS A 58 -10.34 13.91 -0.22
N LYS A 59 -11.18 13.54 -1.20
CA LYS A 59 -12.53 14.10 -1.46
C LYS A 59 -13.66 13.11 -1.17
N LYS A 60 -13.41 12.05 -0.39
CA LYS A 60 -14.36 10.94 -0.08
C LYS A 60 -14.80 10.11 -1.30
N GLN A 61 -13.96 10.00 -2.32
CA GLN A 61 -14.20 9.08 -3.44
C GLN A 61 -13.28 7.88 -3.31
N TYR A 62 -13.87 6.72 -3.01
CA TYR A 62 -13.14 5.55 -2.55
C TYR A 62 -12.75 4.63 -3.71
N VAL A 63 -11.50 4.74 -4.15
CA VAL A 63 -10.86 3.74 -5.02
C VAL A 63 -9.63 3.22 -4.30
N ARG A 64 -9.67 1.95 -3.87
CA ARG A 64 -8.63 1.37 -3.00
C ARG A 64 -7.44 0.77 -3.74
N TYR A 65 -7.38 0.90 -5.06
CA TYR A 65 -6.33 0.30 -5.88
C TYR A 65 -5.49 1.38 -6.56
N ALA A 66 -4.17 1.19 -6.54
CA ALA A 66 -3.22 1.96 -7.33
C ALA A 66 -2.71 1.12 -8.50
N ALA A 67 -2.50 1.74 -9.65
CA ALA A 67 -1.86 1.11 -10.80
C ALA A 67 -0.38 0.83 -10.48
N ALA A 68 0.05 -0.41 -10.71
CA ALA A 68 1.41 -0.88 -10.51
C ALA A 68 1.97 -1.41 -11.85
N PRO A 69 2.56 -0.54 -12.69
CA PRO A 69 2.99 -0.90 -14.04
C PRO A 69 4.00 -2.05 -14.10
N LEU A 70 4.86 -2.23 -13.09
CA LEU A 70 5.86 -3.32 -13.06
C LEU A 70 5.23 -4.71 -13.19
N ILE A 71 4.07 -4.87 -12.56
CA ILE A 71 3.33 -6.13 -12.49
C ILE A 71 2.06 -6.12 -13.36
N GLY A 72 1.85 -5.04 -14.13
CA GLY A 72 0.75 -4.92 -15.08
C GLY A 72 -0.64 -4.93 -14.44
N GLY A 73 -0.74 -4.55 -13.17
CA GLY A 73 -1.95 -4.75 -12.36
C GLY A 73 -2.21 -3.62 -11.37
N GLY A 74 -3.11 -3.88 -10.42
CA GLY A 74 -3.46 -2.97 -9.34
C GLY A 74 -3.03 -3.51 -7.97
N VAL A 75 -2.50 -2.64 -7.12
CA VAL A 75 -2.14 -2.96 -5.73
C VAL A 75 -3.13 -2.31 -4.78
N LEU A 76 -3.66 -3.10 -3.84
CA LEU A 76 -4.55 -2.60 -2.81
C LEU A 76 -3.77 -1.70 -1.85
N ILE A 77 -4.17 -0.44 -1.75
CA ILE A 77 -3.63 0.53 -0.80
C ILE A 77 -4.81 1.08 0.00
N ASN A 78 -4.75 0.97 1.32
CA ASN A 78 -5.81 1.47 2.19
C ASN A 78 -5.93 3.00 2.11
N GLU A 79 -7.10 3.51 2.49
CA GLU A 79 -7.49 4.92 2.33
C GLU A 79 -6.52 5.89 3.00
N VAL A 80 -6.09 5.59 4.23
CA VAL A 80 -5.19 6.46 5.00
C VAL A 80 -3.80 6.46 4.37
N SER A 81 -3.31 5.29 3.94
CA SER A 81 -2.07 5.20 3.19
C SER A 81 -2.12 5.97 1.87
N GLN A 82 -3.24 5.97 1.15
CA GLN A 82 -3.38 6.79 -0.06
C GLN A 82 -3.30 8.29 0.25
N VAL A 83 -3.89 8.75 1.35
CA VAL A 83 -3.76 10.16 1.79
C VAL A 83 -2.31 10.50 2.11
N PHE A 84 -1.57 9.62 2.80
CA PHE A 84 -0.14 9.82 3.05
C PHE A 84 0.68 9.85 1.76
N LEU A 85 0.42 8.92 0.83
CA LEU A 85 1.11 8.89 -0.46
C LEU A 85 0.81 10.16 -1.27
N TYR A 86 -0.43 10.65 -1.25
CA TYR A 86 -0.77 11.93 -1.87
C TYR A 86 0.01 13.11 -1.27
N GLY A 87 0.15 13.14 0.06
CA GLY A 87 0.98 14.12 0.76
C GLY A 87 2.44 14.08 0.31
N LEU A 88 3.05 12.89 0.33
CA LEU A 88 4.44 12.67 -0.13
C LEU A 88 4.63 13.13 -1.57
N MET A 89 3.73 12.73 -2.46
CA MET A 89 3.77 13.12 -3.87
C MET A 89 3.57 14.63 -4.07
N SER A 90 2.95 15.31 -3.11
CA SER A 90 2.73 16.77 -3.10
C SER A 90 3.86 17.54 -2.41
N GLY A 91 4.91 16.86 -1.96
CA GLY A 91 6.08 17.48 -1.33
C GLY A 91 5.95 17.70 0.18
N VAL A 92 4.99 17.06 0.84
CA VAL A 92 4.89 17.08 2.31
C VAL A 92 5.97 16.18 2.90
N ASP A 93 6.79 16.75 3.79
CA ASP A 93 7.80 15.99 4.53
C ASP A 93 7.17 14.94 5.43
N GLU A 94 7.89 13.84 5.69
CA GLU A 94 7.44 12.73 6.53
C GLU A 94 6.89 13.19 7.89
N LYS A 95 7.58 14.14 8.54
CA LYS A 95 7.17 14.70 9.84
C LYS A 95 5.85 15.49 9.79
N GLY A 96 5.46 15.97 8.60
CA GLY A 96 4.23 16.71 8.37
C GLY A 96 3.06 15.86 7.89
N LEU A 97 3.30 14.60 7.52
CA LEU A 97 2.26 13.73 6.93
C LEU A 97 1.12 13.41 7.88
N GLY A 98 1.39 13.23 9.18
CA GLY A 98 0.34 12.99 10.19
C GLY A 98 -0.62 14.17 10.28
N ALA A 99 -0.09 15.38 10.36
CA ALA A 99 -0.89 16.62 10.38
C ALA A 99 -1.68 16.80 9.08
N PHE A 100 -1.02 16.62 7.93
CA PHE A 100 -1.66 16.70 6.61
C PHE A 100 -2.83 15.72 6.46
N ALA A 101 -2.63 14.46 6.86
CA ALA A 101 -3.70 13.46 6.80
C ALA A 101 -4.83 13.79 7.78
N TRP A 102 -4.50 14.30 8.97
CA TRP A 102 -5.52 14.71 9.94
C TRP A 102 -6.41 15.83 9.39
N ASP A 103 -5.84 16.86 8.78
CA ASP A 103 -6.62 17.97 8.21
C ASP A 103 -7.65 17.47 7.18
N ILE A 104 -7.24 16.51 6.34
CA ILE A 104 -8.13 15.88 5.36
C ILE A 104 -9.22 15.05 6.05
N LEU A 105 -8.85 14.16 6.97
CA LEU A 105 -9.80 13.27 7.64
C LEU A 105 -10.80 14.06 8.51
N LYS A 106 -10.34 15.11 9.19
CA LYS A 106 -11.15 16.02 9.99
C LYS A 106 -12.12 16.81 9.12
N ALA A 107 -11.66 17.36 7.99
CA ALA A 107 -12.55 18.02 7.02
C ALA A 107 -13.60 17.06 6.42
N GLN A 108 -13.26 15.77 6.35
CA GLN A 108 -14.19 14.71 5.97
C GLN A 108 -15.14 14.29 7.12
N GLY A 109 -15.03 14.86 8.32
CA GLY A 109 -15.84 14.45 9.47
C GLY A 109 -15.53 13.04 9.97
N ARG A 110 -14.35 12.49 9.67
CA ARG A 110 -13.90 11.20 10.20
C ARG A 110 -13.30 11.41 11.58
N LYS A 111 -13.66 10.54 12.51
CA LYS A 111 -12.98 10.38 13.80
C LYS A 111 -12.07 9.16 13.74
N LEU A 112 -10.90 9.23 14.37
CA LEU A 112 -10.07 8.05 14.59
C LEU A 112 -10.51 7.37 15.88
N ASN A 113 -10.44 6.05 15.87
CA ASN A 113 -10.70 5.23 17.02
C ASN A 113 -9.45 4.43 17.33
N LYS A 114 -9.08 4.38 18.61
CA LYS A 114 -7.98 3.56 19.11
C LYS A 114 -8.50 2.62 20.17
N ALA A 115 -8.38 1.31 19.92
CA ALA A 115 -8.80 0.26 20.84
C ALA A 115 -10.27 0.39 21.32
N GLY A 116 -11.17 0.82 20.44
CA GLY A 116 -12.59 0.98 20.74
C GLY A 116 -12.97 2.37 21.26
N VAL A 117 -12.01 3.26 21.53
CA VAL A 117 -12.26 4.62 22.04
C VAL A 117 -11.99 5.66 20.97
N ASP A 118 -12.94 6.55 20.73
CA ASP A 118 -12.76 7.68 19.81
C ASP A 118 -11.77 8.69 20.37
N LEU A 119 -10.86 9.17 19.52
CA LEU A 119 -9.89 10.20 19.86
C LEU A 119 -10.54 11.58 19.67
N GLU A 120 -10.62 12.36 20.75
CA GLU A 120 -11.33 13.65 20.74
C GLU A 120 -10.41 14.84 20.41
N SER A 121 -9.11 14.76 20.73
CA SER A 121 -8.19 15.87 20.48
C SER A 121 -7.41 15.74 19.17
N ASP A 122 -7.16 16.87 18.49
CA ASP A 122 -6.34 16.92 17.27
C ASP A 122 -4.94 16.30 17.50
N LYS A 123 -4.34 16.57 18.66
CA LYS A 123 -3.01 16.07 19.02
C LYS A 123 -2.96 14.55 19.14
N GLU A 124 -3.98 13.93 19.73
CA GLU A 124 -4.07 12.48 19.83
C GLU A 124 -4.30 11.84 18.46
N ASN A 125 -5.15 12.45 17.63
CA ASN A 125 -5.42 11.97 16.27
C ASN A 125 -4.15 12.01 15.40
N ILE A 126 -3.40 13.12 15.44
CA ILE A 126 -2.12 13.24 14.70
C ILE A 126 -1.12 12.20 15.20
N LYS A 127 -0.97 12.04 16.52
CA LYS A 127 -0.06 11.03 17.10
C LYS A 127 -0.42 9.62 16.66
N GLU A 128 -1.70 9.31 16.53
CA GLU A 128 -2.15 8.01 16.02
C GLU A 128 -1.83 7.84 14.53
N LEU A 129 -2.06 8.88 13.72
CA LEU A 129 -1.69 8.86 12.30
C LEU A 129 -0.18 8.71 12.11
N ASP A 130 0.64 9.34 12.95
CA ASP A 130 2.09 9.15 12.95
C ASP A 130 2.46 7.70 13.29
N SER A 131 1.71 7.04 14.17
CA SER A 131 1.87 5.61 14.46
C SER A 131 1.50 4.75 13.25
N VAL A 132 0.38 5.03 12.58
CA VAL A 132 -0.06 4.33 11.37
C VAL A 132 0.93 4.53 10.22
N LEU A 133 1.55 5.71 10.13
CA LEU A 133 2.57 6.02 9.14
C LEU A 133 3.79 5.10 9.26
N GLN A 134 4.15 4.65 10.47
CA GLN A 134 5.28 3.74 10.67
C GLN A 134 5.10 2.39 9.95
N ASP A 135 3.85 1.93 9.76
CA ASP A 135 3.57 0.72 8.99
C ASP A 135 3.69 0.94 7.47
N LEU A 136 3.59 2.19 7.01
CA LEU A 136 3.67 2.57 5.60
C LEU A 136 5.11 2.83 5.16
N LEU A 137 5.94 3.47 5.99
CA LEU A 137 7.31 3.87 5.63
C LEU A 137 8.16 2.73 5.03
N PRO A 138 8.16 1.50 5.60
CA PRO A 138 8.90 0.38 5.01
C PRO A 138 8.41 -0.05 3.63
N LYS A 139 7.16 0.29 3.26
CA LYS A 139 6.53 -0.05 1.97
C LYS A 139 6.83 0.99 0.89
N ILE A 140 7.32 2.19 1.24
CA ILE A 140 7.59 3.26 0.27
C ILE A 140 8.60 2.84 -0.82
N PRO A 141 9.75 2.20 -0.51
CA PRO A 141 10.66 1.72 -1.55
C PRO A 141 10.01 0.72 -2.51
N LEU A 142 9.15 -0.16 -1.99
CA LEU A 142 8.39 -1.11 -2.80
C LEU A 142 7.45 -0.37 -3.76
N TYR A 143 6.71 0.63 -3.28
CA TYR A 143 5.78 1.40 -4.13
C TYR A 143 6.51 2.21 -5.22
N LYS A 144 7.70 2.75 -4.92
CA LYS A 144 8.57 3.37 -5.94
C LYS A 144 8.98 2.37 -7.01
N ASN A 145 9.45 1.19 -6.61
CA ASN A 145 9.85 0.14 -7.56
C ASN A 145 8.68 -0.35 -8.42
N LEU A 146 7.47 -0.40 -7.86
CA LEU A 146 6.27 -0.76 -8.60
C LEU A 146 5.79 0.33 -9.57
N GLY A 147 6.35 1.55 -9.51
CA GLY A 147 5.92 2.70 -10.30
C GLY A 147 4.62 3.33 -9.80
N ILE A 148 4.31 3.17 -8.51
CA ILE A 148 3.09 3.71 -7.90
C ILE A 148 3.25 5.21 -7.56
N ILE A 149 4.43 5.57 -7.03
CA ILE A 149 4.83 6.94 -6.62
C ILE A 149 6.24 7.28 -7.09
#